data_AF-A0A7U9MSY0-F1
#
_entry.id   AF-A0A7U9MSY0-F1
#
_cell.length_a   1.000
_cell.length_b   1.000
_cell.length_c   1.000
_cell.angle_alpha   90.00
_cell.angle_beta   90.00
_cell.angle_gamma   90.00
#
_symmetry.space_group_name_H-M   'P 1'
#
loop_
_entity.id
_entity.type
_entity.pdbx_description
1 polymer ?
#
loop_
_entity_poly.entity_id
_entity_poly.type
_entity_poly.pdbx_seq_one_letter_code
_entity_poly.pdbx_strand_id
1 'polypeptide(L)'
;MSERYFEPSAMDSYFEKQDKPTVFIVLGKEVIVDDERLATALSKLPELRREVLLLYYFVGYRDEAIGRQYGRCRSTINHRRNVALKQLRKEWEKLKHEEQKADTF
;
A
#
# COMPACT_ATOMS: atom_id res chain seq x y z
N MET A 1 -8.71 19.96 53.58
CA MET A 1 -7.75 19.53 52.55
C MET A 1 -8.27 20.02 51.21
N SER A 2 -7.54 20.86 50.50
CA SER A 2 -7.95 21.39 49.19
C SER A 2 -7.47 20.44 48.09
N GLU A 3 -8.39 19.72 47.47
CA GLU A 3 -8.09 18.92 46.28
C GLU A 3 -7.70 19.85 45.13
N ARG A 4 -6.48 19.68 44.62
CA ARG A 4 -6.04 20.30 43.37
C ARG A 4 -6.37 19.35 42.23
N TYR A 5 -7.36 19.72 41.42
CA TYR A 5 -7.62 19.04 40.16
C TYR A 5 -6.45 19.32 39.20
N PHE A 6 -5.71 18.29 38.84
CA PHE A 6 -4.73 18.35 37.75
C PHE A 6 -5.44 17.88 36.49
N GLU A 7 -5.45 18.71 35.45
CA GLU A 7 -5.94 18.29 34.14
C GLU A 7 -5.06 17.14 33.64
N PRO A 8 -5.63 15.99 33.23
CA PRO A 8 -4.83 14.89 32.70
C PRO A 8 -4.19 15.33 31.38
N SER A 9 -2.95 15.81 31.45
CA SER A 9 -2.06 16.04 30.31
C SER A 9 -1.51 14.70 29.80
N ALA A 10 -2.41 13.79 29.43
CA ALA A 10 -2.07 12.46 28.94
C ALA A 10 -2.28 12.36 27.42
N MET A 11 -1.74 13.32 26.67
CA MET A 11 -1.38 13.08 25.27
C MET A 11 0.12 12.88 25.23
N ASP A 12 0.60 11.68 25.61
CA ASP A 12 1.96 11.32 25.23
C ASP A 12 1.96 10.91 23.75
N SER A 13 3.03 11.26 23.05
CA SER A 13 3.20 11.00 21.62
C SER A 13 3.52 9.51 21.34
N TYR A 14 3.14 8.61 22.24
CA TYR A 14 3.55 7.19 22.24
C TYR A 14 3.05 6.43 21.02
N PHE A 15 1.99 6.92 20.36
CA PHE A 15 1.45 6.38 19.12
C PHE A 15 1.70 7.25 17.88
N GLU A 16 2.53 8.30 17.96
CA GLU A 16 2.92 9.09 16.78
C GLU A 16 3.92 8.32 15.91
N LYS A 17 3.51 7.17 15.38
CA LYS A 17 4.07 6.73 14.11
C LYS A 17 3.52 7.67 13.05
N GLN A 18 4.30 8.69 12.73
CA GLN A 18 4.08 9.50 11.54
C GLN A 18 4.43 8.67 10.31
N ASP A 19 3.73 7.55 10.11
CA ASP A 19 3.81 6.80 8.87
C ASP A 19 3.31 7.75 7.79
N LYS A 20 4.21 8.18 6.90
CA LYS A 20 3.86 9.10 5.82
C LYS A 20 3.04 8.32 4.80
N PRO A 21 1.71 8.54 4.73
CA PRO A 21 0.89 7.75 3.84
C PRO A 21 1.29 8.05 2.40
N THR A 22 1.45 7.00 1.61
CA THR A 22 1.77 7.15 0.19
C THR A 22 0.48 7.17 -0.62
N VAL A 23 0.33 8.22 -1.43
CA VAL A 23 -0.83 8.40 -2.30
C VAL A 23 -0.50 7.92 -3.71
N PHE A 24 -1.30 6.99 -4.23
CA PHE A 24 -1.27 6.57 -5.63
C PHE A 24 -2.50 7.11 -6.35
N ILE A 25 -2.30 7.75 -7.49
CA ILE A 25 -3.40 8.21 -8.35
C ILE A 25 -3.57 7.19 -9.48
N VAL A 26 -4.74 6.56 -9.58
CA VAL A 26 -5.06 5.58 -10.63
C VAL A 26 -6.43 5.88 -11.23
N LEU A 27 -6.47 6.12 -12.54
CA LEU A 27 -7.70 6.53 -13.26
C LEU A 27 -8.44 7.70 -12.57
N GLY A 28 -7.68 8.69 -12.09
CA GLY A 28 -8.21 9.86 -11.40
C GLY A 28 -8.75 9.61 -9.99
N LYS A 29 -8.53 8.41 -9.42
CA LYS A 29 -8.87 8.09 -8.03
C LYS A 29 -7.61 8.02 -7.18
N GLU A 30 -7.71 8.56 -5.98
CA GLU A 30 -6.65 8.52 -4.98
C GLU A 30 -6.78 7.24 -4.15
N VAL A 31 -5.66 6.52 -4.03
CA VAL A 31 -5.50 5.34 -3.17
C VAL A 31 -4.42 5.65 -2.16
N ILE A 32 -4.81 5.70 -0.89
CA ILE A 32 -3.92 6.00 0.23
C ILE A 32 -3.44 4.66 0.82
N VAL A 33 -2.12 4.51 0.93
CA VAL A 33 -1.48 3.35 1.53
C VAL A 33 -0.66 3.82 2.72
N ASP A 34 -1.13 3.50 3.92
CA ASP A 34 -0.50 3.92 5.18
C ASP A 34 0.75 3.08 5.51
N ASP A 35 0.75 1.80 5.13
CA ASP A 35 1.89 0.91 5.33
C ASP A 35 3.05 1.29 4.38
N GLU A 36 4.12 1.86 4.94
CA GLU A 36 5.31 2.31 4.19
C GLU A 36 5.99 1.17 3.43
N ARG A 37 6.03 -0.04 4.01
CA ARG A 37 6.64 -1.21 3.37
C ARG A 37 5.84 -1.64 2.16
N LEU A 38 4.51 -1.61 2.28
CA LEU A 38 3.60 -1.87 1.17
C LEU A 38 3.68 -0.82 0.08
N ALA A 39 3.68 0.46 0.47
CA ALA A 39 3.86 1.55 -0.46
C ALA A 39 5.19 1.43 -1.24
N THR A 40 6.27 1.08 -0.55
CA THR A 40 7.59 0.86 -1.16
C THR A 40 7.57 -0.32 -2.12
N ALA A 41 7.02 -1.46 -1.70
CA ALA A 41 6.91 -2.65 -2.55
C ALA A 41 6.06 -2.38 -3.80
N LEU A 42 4.92 -1.70 -3.65
CA LEU A 42 4.06 -1.28 -4.77
C LEU A 42 4.79 -0.31 -5.69
N SER A 43 5.60 0.60 -5.16
CA SER A 43 6.36 1.58 -5.95
C SER A 43 7.46 0.95 -6.81
N LYS A 44 7.98 -0.22 -6.41
CA LYS A 44 8.94 -1.01 -7.21
C LYS A 44 8.29 -1.76 -8.38
N LEU A 45 6.95 -1.87 -8.43
CA LEU A 45 6.26 -2.53 -9.54
C LEU A 45 6.16 -1.61 -10.77
N PRO A 46 6.17 -2.18 -12.00
CA PRO A 46 5.81 -1.44 -13.19
C PRO A 46 4.40 -0.84 -13.07
N GLU A 47 4.23 0.38 -13.57
CA GLU A 47 3.01 1.18 -13.42
C GLU A 47 1.74 0.39 -13.78
N LEU A 48 1.67 -0.21 -14.97
CA LEU A 48 0.52 -1.01 -15.41
C LEU A 48 0.19 -2.19 -14.48
N ARG A 49 1.18 -2.78 -13.80
CA ARG A 49 0.96 -3.89 -12.87
C ARG A 49 0.47 -3.38 -11.53
N ARG A 50 1.05 -2.27 -11.06
CA ARG A 50 0.62 -1.57 -9.85
C ARG A 50 -0.83 -1.09 -9.99
N GLU A 51 -1.19 -0.45 -11.10
CA GLU A 51 -2.54 0.04 -11.36
C GLU A 51 -3.59 -1.07 -11.28
N VAL A 52 -3.32 -2.24 -11.86
CA VAL A 52 -4.25 -3.38 -11.82
C VAL A 52 -4.47 -3.86 -10.38
N LEU A 53 -3.42 -3.87 -9.54
CA LEU A 53 -3.56 -4.23 -8.12
C LEU A 53 -4.35 -3.18 -7.34
N LEU A 54 -4.03 -1.91 -7.54
CA LEU A 54 -4.71 -0.79 -6.87
C LEU A 54 -6.19 -0.76 -7.24
N LEU A 55 -6.52 -0.88 -8.53
CA LEU A 55 -7.90 -0.91 -8.98
C LEU A 55 -8.68 -2.11 -8.42
N TYR A 56 -8.05 -3.30 -8.37
CA TYR A 56 -8.75 -4.50 -7.92
C TYR A 56 -8.94 -4.54 -6.39
N TYR A 57 -7.88 -4.32 -5.62
CA TYR A 57 -7.89 -4.53 -4.17
C TYR A 57 -8.30 -3.29 -3.38
N PHE A 58 -7.95 -2.09 -3.84
CA PHE A 58 -8.23 -0.85 -3.10
C PHE A 58 -9.49 -0.15 -3.60
N VAL A 59 -9.67 -0.07 -4.92
CA VAL A 59 -10.85 0.60 -5.52
C VAL A 59 -12.04 -0.37 -5.68
N GLY A 60 -11.80 -1.68 -5.75
CA GLY A 60 -12.85 -2.70 -5.86
C GLY A 60 -13.35 -2.98 -7.29
N TYR A 61 -12.59 -2.60 -8.31
CA TYR A 61 -12.92 -2.93 -9.69
C TYR A 61 -12.73 -4.43 -9.97
N ARG A 62 -13.68 -5.05 -10.68
CA ARG A 62 -13.49 -6.42 -11.19
C ARG A 62 -12.62 -6.41 -12.44
N ASP A 63 -11.96 -7.54 -12.74
CA ASP A 63 -11.11 -7.73 -13.92
C ASP A 63 -11.81 -7.34 -15.24
N GLU A 64 -13.13 -7.53 -15.33
CA GLU A 64 -13.95 -7.13 -16.48
C GLU A 64 -14.07 -5.62 -16.62
N ALA A 65 -14.27 -4.91 -15.50
CA ALA A 65 -14.36 -3.45 -15.49
C ALA A 65 -13.00 -2.82 -15.83
N ILE A 66 -11.93 -3.34 -15.24
CA ILE A 66 -10.55 -2.95 -15.58
C ILE A 66 -10.28 -3.23 -17.06
N GLY A 67 -10.68 -4.41 -17.56
CA GLY A 67 -10.53 -4.77 -18.96
C GLY A 67 -11.21 -3.78 -19.90
N ARG A 68 -12.45 -3.36 -19.58
CA ARG A 68 -13.16 -2.32 -20.34
C ARG A 68 -12.43 -0.97 -20.34
N GLN A 69 -11.85 -0.56 -19.20
CA GLN A 69 -11.09 0.70 -19.12
C GLN A 69 -9.84 0.70 -20.02
N TYR A 70 -9.14 -0.44 -20.14
CA TYR A 70 -7.90 -0.53 -20.92
C TYR A 70 -8.08 -1.18 -22.31
N GLY A 71 -9.31 -1.45 -22.75
CA GLY A 71 -9.58 -2.16 -24.02
C GLY A 71 -8.96 -3.56 -24.07
N ARG A 72 -9.10 -4.34 -22.99
CA ARG A 72 -8.55 -5.70 -22.84
C ARG A 72 -9.61 -6.67 -22.32
N CYS A 73 -9.44 -7.94 -22.66
CA CYS A 73 -10.30 -9.01 -22.16
C CYS A 73 -10.06 -9.27 -20.66
N ARG A 74 -11.09 -9.75 -19.95
CA ARG A 74 -11.00 -10.15 -18.54
C ARG A 74 -9.81 -11.07 -18.25
N SER A 75 -9.59 -12.08 -19.10
CA SER A 75 -8.51 -13.06 -18.93
C SER A 75 -7.13 -12.42 -18.95
N THR A 76 -6.91 -11.42 -19.81
CA THR A 76 -5.67 -10.64 -19.87
C THR A 76 -5.44 -9.88 -18.58
N ILE A 77 -6.47 -9.25 -18.02
CA ILE A 77 -6.36 -8.54 -16.74
C ILE A 77 -6.09 -9.51 -15.60
N ASN A 78 -6.81 -10.63 -15.53
CA ASN A 78 -6.58 -11.66 -14.52
C ASN A 78 -5.12 -12.17 -14.57
N HIS A 79 -4.59 -12.44 -15.77
CA HIS A 79 -3.19 -12.82 -15.94
C HIS A 79 -2.23 -11.73 -15.45
N ARG A 80 -2.45 -10.46 -15.84
CA ARG A 80 -1.63 -9.32 -15.41
C ARG A 80 -1.65 -9.16 -13.89
N ARG A 81 -2.82 -9.28 -13.27
CA ARG A 81 -2.99 -9.23 -11.81
C ARG A 81 -2.19 -10.33 -11.13
N ASN A 82 -2.29 -11.58 -11.61
CA ASN A 82 -1.56 -12.69 -11.02
C ASN A 82 -0.04 -12.53 -11.17
N VAL A 83 0.43 -12.02 -12.30
CA VAL A 83 1.86 -11.68 -12.49
C VAL A 83 2.28 -10.54 -11.55
N ALA A 84 1.45 -9.50 -11.40
CA ALA A 84 1.70 -8.39 -10.50
C ALA A 84 1.79 -8.85 -9.04
N LEU A 85 0.88 -9.71 -8.58
CA LEU A 85 0.92 -10.29 -7.23
C LEU A 85 2.20 -11.09 -6.97
N LYS A 86 2.62 -11.92 -7.94
CA LYS A 86 3.88 -12.67 -7.82
C LYS A 86 5.08 -11.74 -7.71
N GLN A 87 5.07 -10.61 -8.40
CA GLN A 87 6.14 -9.62 -8.31
C GLN A 87 6.10 -8.84 -7.00
N LEU A 88 4.91 -8.41 -6.57
CA LEU A 88 4.73 -7.75 -5.28
C LEU A 88 5.26 -8.61 -4.14
N ARG A 89 4.96 -9.91 -4.15
CA ARG A 89 5.49 -10.86 -3.18
C ARG A 89 7.02 -10.91 -3.17
N LYS A 90 7.65 -10.94 -4.35
CA LYS A 90 9.11 -10.94 -4.47
C LYS A 90 9.73 -9.65 -3.92
N GLU A 91 9.17 -8.50 -4.25
CA GLU A 91 9.66 -7.22 -3.74
C GLU A 91 9.45 -7.11 -2.23
N TRP A 92 8.34 -7.62 -1.71
CA TRP A 92 8.06 -7.70 -0.28
C TRP A 92 9.06 -8.57 0.48
N GLU A 93 9.34 -9.77 -0.04
CA GLU A 93 10.32 -10.69 0.56
C GLU A 93 11.73 -10.10 0.57
N LYS A 94 12.13 -9.38 -0.50
CA LYS A 94 13.43 -8.68 -0.54
C LYS A 94 13.54 -7.59 0.53
N LEU A 95 12.52 -6.76 0.69
CA LEU A 95 12.51 -5.69 1.70
C LEU A 95 12.67 -6.26 3.11
N LYS A 96 12.05 -7.41 3.40
CA LYS A 96 12.22 -8.11 4.69
C LYS A 96 13.68 -8.51 4.95
N HIS A 97 14.42 -8.94 3.92
CA HIS A 97 15.83 -9.29 4.07
C HIS A 97 16.75 -8.08 4.18
N GLU A 98 16.37 -6.94 3.59
CA GLU A 98 17.12 -5.68 3.69
C GLU A 98 17.04 -5.09 5.11
N GLU A 99 15.85 -5.09 5.73
CA GLU A 99 15.66 -4.65 7.12
C GLU A 99 16.48 -5.48 8.12
N GLN A 100 16.47 -6.81 7.99
CA GLN A 100 17.23 -7.70 8.87
C GLN A 100 18.75 -7.47 8.81
N LYS A 101 19.27 -7.02 7.67
CA LYS A 101 20.70 -6.68 7.53
C LYS A 101 21.04 -5.31 8.12
N ALA A 102 20.11 -4.35 8.05
CA ALA A 102 20.30 -3.03 8.62
C ALA A 102 20.34 -3.06 10.16
N ASP A 103 19.58 -3.97 10.79
CA ASP A 103 19.53 -4.13 12.25
C ASP A 103 20.74 -4.90 12.86
N THR A 104 21.67 -5.40 12.03
CA THR A 104 22.83 -6.19 12.49
C THR A 104 24.13 -5.36 12.55
N PHE A 105 24.06 -4.03 12.48
CA PHE A 105 25.24 -3.14 12.57
C PHE A 105 25.13 -2.13 13.70
#